data_AF-A0A671F6I0-F1
#
_entry.id   AF-A0A671F6I0-F1
#
_cell.length_a   1.000
_cell.length_b   1.000
_cell.length_c   1.000
_cell.angle_alpha   90.00
_cell.angle_beta   90.00
_cell.angle_gamma   90.00
#
_symmetry.space_group_name_H-M   'P 1'
#
loop_
_entity.id
_entity.type
_entity.pdbx_description
1 polymer ?
#
loop_
_entity_poly.entity_id
_entity_poly.type
_entity_poly.pdbx_seq_one_letter_code
_entity_poly.pdbx_strand_id
1 'polypeptide(L)'
;METDCWLLGGEFEDSVFEERPERRTGPPVSYHAKRCEPQWFYEEVGSNDDGEVLTIKKFKGDLAYRRQEYQKALQEYSSISEKLPPTNFAMKRDVEEGQARCLVRLGRHAEALALAANLENKATNTDHLTTVLCLELAICSSLHNVEKTIFCLQKLISLHPFNPWNWGQLAEAYLNLEPALSAPCASSYKQNSFTSSDRSIRSSFPHSGRGCLLCFPETLPESSVFSMEASSGNNQENEKGPDNIQNSVAEKREAVLLETQMKACASFIRTRLLLQLTQSQQTSFALERNLRTQQEIEDKMKAFSFKEDTLLFIAEVMGEDIVPEKIKDEVHTEVKCVGCAPLTSLVMASSKEFEDRWFGKIKDHFCSFENQLHTEIHILA
;
A
#
# COMPACT_ATOMS: atom_id res chain seq x y z
N MET A 1 -12.64 13.35 46.12
CA MET A 1 -13.37 12.89 44.93
C MET A 1 -13.79 14.14 44.19
N GLU A 2 -12.94 14.58 43.27
CA GLU A 2 -13.27 15.64 42.33
C GLU A 2 -13.23 15.00 40.95
N THR A 3 -14.42 14.93 40.35
CA THR A 3 -14.65 14.51 38.98
C THR A 3 -14.26 15.66 38.06
N ASP A 4 -13.02 15.66 37.58
CA ASP A 4 -12.63 16.48 36.44
C ASP A 4 -13.21 15.85 35.16
N CYS A 5 -14.39 16.35 34.82
CA CYS A 5 -15.05 16.12 33.55
C CYS A 5 -14.27 16.88 32.47
N TRP A 6 -13.54 16.15 31.64
CA TRP A 6 -12.81 16.67 30.49
C TRP A 6 -13.80 17.21 29.44
N LEU A 7 -13.95 18.53 29.36
CA LEU A 7 -14.56 19.19 28.20
C LEU A 7 -13.47 19.45 27.14
N LEU A 8 -13.40 18.55 26.16
CA LEU A 8 -12.74 18.79 24.88
C LEU A 8 -13.61 19.78 24.09
N GLY A 9 -13.36 21.07 24.25
CA GLY A 9 -14.04 22.12 23.50
C GLY A 9 -13.09 23.27 23.29
N GLY A 10 -12.41 23.31 22.14
CA GLY A 10 -11.63 24.48 21.74
C GLY A 10 -12.58 25.66 21.54
N GLU A 11 -12.36 26.73 22.28
CA GLU A 11 -12.96 28.02 21.96
C GLU A 11 -12.38 28.48 20.63
N PHE A 12 -13.21 28.48 19.59
CA PHE A 12 -12.83 28.91 18.26
C PHE A 12 -12.75 30.44 18.25
N GLU A 13 -11.56 31.01 18.02
CA GLU A 13 -11.38 32.45 17.83
C GLU A 13 -11.93 32.84 16.44
N ASP A 14 -13.19 33.29 16.42
CA ASP A 14 -13.93 33.69 15.20
C ASP A 14 -13.35 34.95 14.51
N SER A 15 -12.32 35.56 15.10
CA SER A 15 -11.63 36.77 14.65
C SER A 15 -10.70 36.57 13.45
N VAL A 16 -10.49 35.33 12.99
CA VAL A 16 -9.63 35.00 11.83
C VAL A 16 -10.38 35.03 10.49
N PHE A 17 -11.71 35.07 10.51
CA PHE A 17 -12.50 35.12 9.27
C PHE A 17 -12.67 36.56 8.77
N GLU A 18 -12.48 36.77 7.46
CA GLU A 18 -12.78 38.03 6.78
C GLU A 18 -14.22 38.48 7.08
N GLU A 19 -14.43 39.80 7.08
CA GLU A 19 -15.72 40.44 7.29
C GLU A 19 -16.79 39.76 6.41
N ARG A 20 -17.81 39.20 7.07
CA ARG A 20 -18.87 38.42 6.43
C ARG A 20 -19.41 39.21 5.24
N PRO A 21 -19.41 38.65 4.01
CA PRO A 21 -20.01 39.32 2.87
C PRO A 21 -21.42 39.77 3.23
N GLU A 22 -21.72 41.06 3.07
CA GLU A 22 -23.03 41.62 3.40
C GLU A 22 -24.11 40.71 2.80
N ARG A 23 -24.90 40.09 3.69
CA ARG A 23 -26.02 39.26 3.25
C ARG A 23 -26.94 40.18 2.47
N ARG A 24 -27.12 39.91 1.17
CA ARG A 24 -28.06 40.62 0.31
C ARG A 24 -29.39 40.78 1.06
N THR A 25 -29.80 42.02 1.30
CA THR A 25 -31.09 42.41 1.88
C THR A 25 -32.18 42.13 0.87
N GLY A 26 -32.48 40.86 0.66
CA GLY A 26 -33.57 40.37 -0.16
C GLY A 26 -34.21 39.15 0.50
N PRO A 27 -35.50 38.88 0.23
CA PRO A 27 -36.09 37.63 0.67
C PRO A 27 -35.23 36.46 0.18
N PRO A 28 -35.00 35.42 1.00
CA PRO A 28 -34.22 34.27 0.58
C PRO A 28 -34.85 33.71 -0.71
N VAL A 29 -34.03 33.60 -1.75
CA VAL A 29 -34.45 32.91 -2.98
C VAL A 29 -34.92 31.53 -2.58
N SER A 30 -36.12 31.13 -3.00
CA SER A 30 -36.66 29.79 -2.76
C SER A 30 -35.63 28.76 -3.22
N TYR A 31 -34.91 28.15 -2.27
CA TYR A 31 -33.91 27.14 -2.58
C TYR A 31 -34.62 25.86 -2.95
N HIS A 32 -34.67 25.59 -4.24
CA HIS A 32 -35.08 24.29 -4.76
C HIS A 32 -33.83 23.43 -4.94
N ALA A 33 -33.63 22.48 -4.03
CA ALA A 33 -32.57 21.49 -4.19
C ALA A 33 -32.75 20.79 -5.55
N LYS A 34 -31.65 20.70 -6.33
CA LYS A 34 -31.65 19.93 -7.57
C LYS A 34 -31.99 18.47 -7.22
N ARG A 35 -33.15 17.98 -7.68
CA ARG A 35 -33.49 16.55 -7.60
C ARG A 35 -32.83 15.87 -8.79
N CYS A 36 -31.84 15.04 -8.50
CA CYS A 36 -31.11 14.29 -9.50
C CYS A 36 -31.62 12.85 -9.51
N GLU A 37 -32.26 12.45 -10.61
CA GLU A 37 -32.67 11.06 -10.81
C GLU A 37 -31.45 10.14 -10.97
N PRO A 38 -31.59 8.82 -10.71
CA PRO A 38 -30.53 7.87 -11.02
C PRO A 38 -30.03 8.04 -12.46
N GLN A 39 -28.71 8.11 -12.65
CA GLN A 39 -28.09 8.29 -13.97
C GLN A 39 -28.42 9.62 -14.67
N TRP A 40 -28.84 10.67 -13.94
CA TRP A 40 -29.14 12.01 -14.49
C TRP A 40 -28.05 12.58 -15.43
N PHE A 41 -26.80 12.17 -15.25
CA PHE A 41 -25.66 12.60 -16.05
C PHE A 41 -25.57 11.91 -17.43
N TYR A 42 -26.48 11.01 -17.81
CA TYR A 42 -26.49 10.39 -19.15
C TYR A 42 -26.96 11.32 -20.25
N GLU A 43 -27.99 12.11 -19.97
CA GLU A 43 -28.61 13.01 -20.95
C GLU A 43 -27.63 14.12 -21.35
N GLU A 44 -27.72 14.57 -22.60
CA GLU A 44 -27.01 15.78 -23.04
C GLU A 44 -27.59 16.98 -22.30
N VAL A 45 -27.00 17.29 -21.14
CA VAL A 45 -27.28 18.54 -20.47
C VAL A 45 -26.71 19.63 -21.38
N GLY A 46 -27.59 20.39 -22.03
CA GLY A 46 -27.27 21.64 -22.71
C GLY A 46 -26.83 22.71 -21.71
N SER A 47 -25.82 22.39 -20.90
CA SER A 47 -25.19 23.32 -19.99
C SER A 47 -24.20 24.15 -20.78
N ASN A 48 -24.32 25.47 -20.68
CA ASN A 48 -23.35 26.42 -21.23
C ASN A 48 -22.13 26.57 -20.31
N ASP A 49 -22.08 25.87 -19.17
CA ASP A 49 -20.93 25.86 -18.26
C ASP A 49 -19.98 24.72 -18.59
N ASP A 50 -18.81 25.06 -19.13
CA ASP A 50 -17.75 24.11 -19.45
C ASP A 50 -17.32 23.28 -18.23
N GLY A 51 -17.40 23.83 -17.01
CA GLY A 51 -17.08 23.11 -15.78
C GLY A 51 -18.08 21.99 -15.45
N GLU A 52 -19.38 22.26 -15.58
CA GLU A 52 -20.44 21.26 -15.40
C GLU A 52 -20.35 20.15 -16.45
N VAL A 53 -20.04 20.49 -17.70
CA VAL A 53 -19.86 19.53 -18.79
C VAL A 53 -18.71 18.55 -18.50
N LEU A 54 -17.56 19.06 -18.03
CA LEU A 54 -16.40 18.20 -17.67
C LEU A 54 -16.71 17.31 -16.45
N THR A 55 -17.47 17.83 -15.49
CA THR A 55 -17.91 17.06 -14.32
C THR A 55 -18.84 15.90 -14.72
N ILE A 56 -19.80 16.16 -15.63
CA ILE A 56 -20.69 15.13 -16.18
C ILE A 56 -19.88 14.04 -16.88
N LYS A 57 -18.88 14.41 -17.68
CA LYS A 57 -17.99 13.45 -18.34
C LYS A 57 -17.20 12.60 -17.33
N LYS A 58 -16.70 13.21 -16.26
CA LYS A 58 -16.01 12.47 -15.18
C LYS A 58 -16.95 11.40 -14.61
N PHE A 59 -18.20 11.74 -14.32
CA PHE A 59 -19.19 10.77 -13.82
C PHE A 59 -19.49 9.65 -14.82
N LYS A 60 -19.54 9.95 -16.13
CA LYS A 60 -19.66 8.94 -17.19
C LYS A 60 -18.46 7.97 -17.17
N GLY A 61 -17.25 8.50 -17.06
CA GLY A 61 -16.01 7.72 -16.92
C GLY A 61 -16.02 6.82 -15.68
N ASP A 62 -16.35 7.39 -14.51
CA ASP A 62 -16.42 6.66 -13.23
C ASP A 62 -17.44 5.51 -13.28
N LEU A 63 -18.60 5.75 -13.88
CA LEU A 63 -19.61 4.72 -14.05
C LEU A 63 -19.15 3.63 -15.04
N ALA A 64 -18.55 4.02 -16.16
CA ALA A 64 -18.00 3.06 -17.12
C ALA A 64 -16.94 2.18 -16.47
N TYR A 65 -16.06 2.75 -15.63
CA TYR A 65 -15.08 2.01 -14.85
C TYR A 65 -15.75 1.00 -13.92
N ARG A 66 -16.79 1.41 -13.18
CA ARG A 66 -17.57 0.51 -12.30
C ARG A 66 -18.26 -0.61 -13.07
N ARG A 67 -18.68 -0.36 -14.32
CA ARG A 67 -19.25 -1.37 -15.22
C ARG A 67 -18.19 -2.25 -15.91
N GLN A 68 -16.91 -2.06 -15.59
CA GLN A 68 -15.77 -2.75 -16.21
C GLN A 68 -15.59 -2.44 -17.70
N GLU A 69 -16.18 -1.34 -18.19
CA GLU A 69 -16.02 -0.82 -19.54
C GLU A 69 -14.73 0.03 -19.60
N TYR A 70 -13.58 -0.56 -19.27
CA TYR A 70 -12.33 0.17 -19.00
C TYR A 70 -11.81 1.01 -20.17
N GLN A 71 -11.94 0.50 -21.40
CA GLN A 71 -11.54 1.25 -22.60
C GLN A 71 -12.39 2.50 -22.80
N LYS A 72 -13.70 2.42 -22.53
CA LYS A 72 -14.62 3.54 -22.63
C LYS A 72 -14.39 4.54 -21.49
N ALA A 73 -14.18 4.06 -20.27
CA ALA A 73 -13.81 4.91 -19.15
C ALA A 73 -12.54 5.73 -19.46
N LEU A 74 -11.52 5.07 -20.02
CA LEU A 74 -10.29 5.72 -20.44
C LEU A 74 -10.55 6.81 -21.50
N GLN A 75 -11.39 6.54 -22.50
CA GLN A 75 -11.77 7.52 -23.52
C GLN A 75 -12.48 8.74 -22.92
N GLU A 76 -13.42 8.53 -22.00
CA GLU A 76 -14.11 9.63 -21.31
C GLU A 76 -13.11 10.51 -20.55
N TYR A 77 -12.23 9.89 -19.75
CA TYR A 77 -11.19 10.60 -19.01
C TYR A 77 -10.22 11.36 -19.94
N SER A 78 -9.73 10.74 -21.02
CA SER A 78 -8.87 11.42 -22.01
C SER A 78 -9.56 12.64 -22.63
N SER A 79 -10.85 12.54 -22.93
CA SER A 79 -11.62 13.66 -23.48
C SER A 79 -11.79 14.84 -22.52
N ILE A 80 -11.65 14.59 -21.21
CA ILE A 80 -11.62 15.64 -20.18
C ILE A 80 -10.24 16.28 -20.17
N SER A 81 -9.16 15.50 -20.14
CA SER A 81 -7.78 15.99 -20.12
C SER A 81 -7.46 16.96 -21.26
N GLU A 82 -8.00 16.72 -22.45
CA GLU A 82 -7.82 17.59 -23.63
C GLU A 82 -8.50 18.97 -23.49
N LYS A 83 -9.60 19.04 -22.74
CA LYS A 83 -10.45 20.23 -22.59
C LYS A 83 -10.25 20.95 -21.25
N LEU A 84 -9.51 20.34 -20.33
CA LEU A 84 -9.38 20.83 -18.97
C LEU A 84 -8.44 22.06 -18.92
N PRO A 85 -8.88 23.18 -18.33
CA PRO A 85 -7.98 24.32 -18.10
C PRO A 85 -6.77 23.92 -17.23
N PRO A 86 -5.58 24.47 -17.50
CA PRO A 86 -4.36 24.10 -16.76
C PRO A 86 -4.42 24.45 -15.26
N THR A 87 -5.33 25.35 -14.87
CA THR A 87 -5.56 25.79 -13.49
C THR A 87 -6.40 24.82 -12.66
N ASN A 88 -7.12 23.86 -13.27
CA ASN A 88 -7.98 22.93 -12.55
C ASN A 88 -7.21 21.69 -12.08
N PHE A 89 -6.29 21.89 -11.14
CA PHE A 89 -5.40 20.84 -10.64
C PHE A 89 -6.13 19.66 -9.99
N ALA A 90 -7.23 19.93 -9.26
CA ALA A 90 -7.99 18.90 -8.58
C ALA A 90 -8.63 17.92 -9.56
N MET A 91 -9.40 18.44 -10.54
CA MET A 91 -10.01 17.58 -11.56
C MET A 91 -8.95 16.89 -12.42
N LYS A 92 -7.84 17.56 -12.71
CA LYS A 92 -6.73 16.98 -13.49
C LYS A 92 -6.19 15.73 -12.81
N ARG A 93 -5.87 15.82 -11.52
CA ARG A 93 -5.38 14.69 -10.73
C ARG A 93 -6.39 13.55 -10.67
N ASP A 94 -7.65 13.85 -10.38
CA ASP A 94 -8.71 12.83 -10.31
C ASP A 94 -8.84 12.06 -11.63
N VAL A 95 -8.80 12.78 -12.76
CA VAL A 95 -8.90 12.20 -14.10
C VAL A 95 -7.65 11.39 -14.43
N GLU A 96 -6.46 11.92 -14.16
CA GLU A 96 -5.17 11.23 -14.33
C GLU A 96 -5.15 9.92 -13.49
N GLU A 97 -5.58 9.95 -12.23
CA GLU A 97 -5.71 8.76 -11.39
C GLU A 97 -6.71 7.74 -12.00
N GLY A 98 -7.86 8.21 -12.48
CA GLY A 98 -8.85 7.40 -13.19
C GLY A 98 -8.27 6.73 -14.44
N GLN A 99 -7.46 7.46 -15.22
CA GLN A 99 -6.75 6.92 -16.38
C GLN A 99 -5.77 5.82 -15.98
N ALA A 100 -4.94 6.05 -14.96
CA ALA A 100 -3.98 5.05 -14.48
C ALA A 100 -4.69 3.76 -14.03
N ARG A 101 -5.77 3.89 -13.28
CA ARG A 101 -6.61 2.73 -12.88
C ARG A 101 -7.18 1.99 -14.09
N CYS A 102 -7.67 2.69 -15.11
CA CYS A 102 -8.13 2.05 -16.36
C CYS A 102 -6.98 1.32 -17.07
N LEU A 103 -5.81 1.95 -17.19
CA LEU A 103 -4.64 1.38 -17.86
C LEU A 103 -4.18 0.08 -17.20
N VAL A 104 -4.18 0.00 -15.86
CA VAL A 104 -3.91 -1.26 -15.13
C VAL A 104 -4.88 -2.37 -15.55
N ARG A 105 -6.18 -2.08 -15.58
CA ARG A 105 -7.20 -3.08 -15.93
C ARG A 105 -7.15 -3.50 -17.40
N LEU A 106 -6.54 -2.69 -18.25
CA LEU A 106 -6.28 -2.97 -19.67
C LEU A 106 -4.92 -3.63 -19.91
N GLY A 107 -4.13 -3.93 -18.86
CA GLY A 107 -2.79 -4.52 -18.98
C GLY A 107 -1.70 -3.54 -19.44
N ARG A 108 -2.01 -2.24 -19.54
CA ARG A 108 -1.09 -1.18 -19.99
C ARG A 108 -0.28 -0.61 -18.81
N HIS A 109 0.40 -1.49 -18.09
CA HIS A 109 1.02 -1.15 -16.81
C HIS A 109 2.16 -0.12 -16.90
N ALA A 110 2.94 -0.13 -17.98
CA ALA A 110 4.02 0.84 -18.18
C ALA A 110 3.50 2.29 -18.25
N GLU A 111 2.37 2.48 -18.92
CA GLU A 111 1.71 3.79 -19.01
C GLU A 111 1.10 4.20 -17.67
N ALA A 112 0.49 3.25 -16.95
CA ALA A 112 -0.04 3.49 -15.61
C ALA A 112 1.07 3.95 -14.63
N LEU A 113 2.24 3.30 -14.68
CA LEU A 113 3.41 3.69 -13.86
C LEU A 113 3.95 5.06 -14.24
N ALA A 114 4.05 5.38 -15.53
CA ALA A 114 4.51 6.70 -15.98
C ALA A 114 3.56 7.81 -15.50
N LEU A 115 2.27 7.54 -15.51
CA LEU A 115 1.25 8.47 -15.03
C LEU A 115 1.34 8.63 -13.50
N ALA A 116 1.46 7.53 -12.75
CA ALA A 116 1.63 7.58 -11.30
C ALA A 116 2.88 8.36 -10.86
N ALA A 117 4.03 8.13 -11.51
CA ALA A 117 5.26 8.88 -11.25
C ALA A 117 5.11 10.38 -11.55
N ASN A 118 4.36 10.74 -12.59
CA ASN A 118 4.06 12.14 -12.90
C ASN A 118 3.16 12.78 -11.83
N LEU A 119 2.20 12.03 -11.30
CA LEU A 119 1.36 12.48 -10.19
C LEU A 119 2.16 12.65 -8.90
N GLU A 120 3.11 11.75 -8.62
CA GLU A 120 3.98 11.82 -7.44
C GLU A 120 4.79 13.13 -7.45
N ASN A 121 5.43 13.43 -8.58
CA ASN A 121 6.20 14.67 -8.80
C ASN A 121 5.36 15.96 -8.75
N LYS A 122 4.03 15.84 -8.80
CA LYS A 122 3.08 16.96 -8.72
C LYS A 122 2.34 17.01 -7.39
N ALA A 123 2.62 16.10 -6.46
CA ALA A 123 2.00 16.13 -5.15
C ALA A 123 2.36 17.44 -4.42
N THR A 124 1.37 18.06 -3.80
CA THR A 124 1.52 19.37 -3.12
C THR A 124 1.29 19.30 -1.62
N ASN A 125 0.73 18.19 -1.13
CA ASN A 125 0.57 17.88 0.29
C ASN A 125 0.67 16.36 0.50
N THR A 126 0.64 15.94 1.76
CA THR A 126 0.74 14.54 2.20
C THR A 126 -0.45 13.70 1.72
N ASP A 127 -1.67 14.24 1.70
CA ASP A 127 -2.86 13.52 1.23
C ASP A 127 -2.78 13.16 -0.26
N HIS A 128 -2.33 14.11 -1.08
CA HIS A 128 -2.08 13.89 -2.51
C HIS A 128 -1.05 12.79 -2.70
N LEU A 129 0.08 12.89 -2.01
CA LEU A 129 1.15 11.90 -2.10
C LEU A 129 0.67 10.52 -1.64
N THR A 130 -0.10 10.44 -0.56
CA THR A 130 -0.69 9.20 -0.05
C THR A 130 -1.58 8.53 -1.10
N THR A 131 -2.43 9.32 -1.76
CA THR A 131 -3.33 8.81 -2.81
C THR A 131 -2.53 8.25 -3.99
N VAL A 132 -1.45 8.93 -4.39
CA VAL A 132 -0.55 8.47 -5.45
C VAL A 132 0.20 7.20 -5.05
N LEU A 133 0.75 7.13 -3.85
CA LEU A 133 1.44 5.92 -3.36
C LEU A 133 0.49 4.72 -3.23
N CYS A 134 -0.77 4.94 -2.86
CA CYS A 134 -1.81 3.91 -2.89
C CYS A 134 -2.10 3.43 -4.32
N LEU A 135 -2.11 4.33 -5.30
CA LEU A 135 -2.24 3.97 -6.73
C LEU A 135 -1.02 3.15 -7.20
N GLU A 136 0.21 3.58 -6.89
CA GLU A 136 1.44 2.86 -7.22
C GLU A 136 1.46 1.47 -6.60
N LEU A 137 1.09 1.36 -5.32
CA LEU A 137 0.97 0.10 -4.61
C LEU A 137 0.02 -0.86 -5.35
N ALA A 138 -1.15 -0.37 -5.78
CA ALA A 138 -2.10 -1.17 -6.55
C ALA A 138 -1.53 -1.60 -7.92
N ILE A 139 -0.82 -0.72 -8.61
CA ILE A 139 -0.16 -1.03 -9.90
C ILE A 139 0.93 -2.10 -9.70
N CYS A 140 1.83 -1.92 -8.75
CA CYS A 140 2.94 -2.84 -8.47
C CYS A 140 2.44 -4.21 -7.99
N SER A 141 1.41 -4.22 -7.15
CA SER A 141 0.76 -5.46 -6.70
C SER A 141 0.15 -6.24 -7.87
N SER A 142 -0.47 -5.55 -8.84
CA SER A 142 -1.03 -6.20 -10.04
C SER A 142 0.04 -6.82 -10.96
N LEU A 143 1.28 -6.33 -10.87
CA LEU A 143 2.43 -6.84 -11.61
C LEU A 143 3.22 -7.92 -10.84
N HIS A 144 2.79 -8.27 -9.62
CA HIS A 144 3.56 -9.11 -8.69
C HIS A 144 5.02 -8.61 -8.48
N ASN A 145 5.25 -7.30 -8.59
CA ASN A 145 6.57 -6.71 -8.35
C ASN A 145 6.76 -6.47 -6.84
N VAL A 146 7.23 -7.50 -6.14
CA VAL A 146 7.36 -7.49 -4.67
C VAL A 146 8.29 -6.38 -4.18
N GLU A 147 9.43 -6.15 -4.84
CA GLU A 147 10.39 -5.11 -4.44
C GLU A 147 9.78 -3.70 -4.49
N LYS A 148 9.09 -3.37 -5.59
CA LYS A 148 8.42 -2.07 -5.70
C LYS A 148 7.25 -1.94 -4.73
N THR A 149 6.51 -3.03 -4.50
CA THR A 149 5.43 -3.07 -3.49
C THR A 149 5.99 -2.76 -2.09
N ILE A 150 7.09 -3.41 -1.69
CA ILE A 150 7.79 -3.13 -0.42
C ILE A 150 8.18 -1.66 -0.35
N PHE A 151 8.83 -1.13 -1.39
CA PHE A 151 9.27 0.26 -1.39
C PHE A 151 8.11 1.26 -1.30
N CYS A 152 7.02 1.06 -2.04
CA CYS A 152 5.81 1.88 -1.93
C CYS A 152 5.21 1.83 -0.51
N LEU A 153 5.19 0.66 0.14
CA LEU A 153 4.72 0.51 1.51
C LEU A 153 5.62 1.22 2.52
N GLN A 154 6.94 1.14 2.37
CA GLN A 154 7.90 1.90 3.19
C GLN A 154 7.66 3.41 3.07
N LYS A 155 7.41 3.92 1.85
CA LYS A 155 7.06 5.32 1.64
C LYS A 155 5.74 5.69 2.36
N LEU A 156 4.71 4.86 2.22
CA LEU A 156 3.42 5.07 2.90
C LEU A 156 3.55 5.06 4.43
N ILE A 157 4.37 4.17 4.99
CA ILE A 157 4.65 4.11 6.43
C ILE A 157 5.45 5.33 6.89
N SER A 158 6.33 5.88 6.05
CA SER A 158 7.06 7.10 6.37
C SER A 158 6.12 8.29 6.55
N LEU A 159 5.03 8.34 5.78
CA LEU A 159 3.98 9.36 5.88
C LEU A 159 2.96 9.07 6.99
N HIS A 160 2.68 7.78 7.25
CA HIS A 160 1.64 7.33 8.16
C HIS A 160 2.13 6.19 9.07
N PRO A 161 3.10 6.45 9.97
CA PRO A 161 3.76 5.41 10.75
C PRO A 161 2.84 4.74 11.78
N PHE A 162 1.71 5.38 12.11
CA PHE A 162 0.68 4.83 13.00
C PHE A 162 -0.47 4.12 12.26
N ASN A 163 -0.39 3.95 10.93
CA ASN A 163 -1.39 3.17 10.19
C ASN A 163 -1.09 1.66 10.25
N PRO A 164 -1.86 0.85 10.99
CA PRO A 164 -1.58 -0.58 11.15
C PRO A 164 -1.63 -1.36 9.83
N TRP A 165 -2.50 -0.95 8.90
CA TRP A 165 -2.73 -1.71 7.67
C TRP A 165 -1.55 -1.65 6.69
N ASN A 166 -0.79 -0.55 6.71
CA ASN A 166 0.41 -0.42 5.89
C ASN A 166 1.51 -1.35 6.41
N TRP A 167 1.69 -1.41 7.73
CA TRP A 167 2.62 -2.34 8.37
C TRP A 167 2.26 -3.81 8.12
N GLY A 168 0.97 -4.15 8.19
CA GLY A 168 0.50 -5.51 7.93
C GLY A 168 0.79 -5.93 6.48
N GLN A 169 0.49 -5.05 5.52
CA GLN A 169 0.83 -5.30 4.11
C GLN A 169 2.34 -5.39 3.87
N LEU A 170 3.16 -4.60 4.60
CA LEU A 170 4.62 -4.69 4.51
C LEU A 170 5.12 -6.05 5.01
N ALA A 171 4.55 -6.57 6.09
CA ALA A 171 4.88 -7.90 6.61
C ALA A 171 4.58 -9.00 5.56
N GLU A 172 3.39 -8.96 4.95
CA GLU A 172 3.03 -9.87 3.86
C GLU A 172 3.97 -9.74 2.66
N ALA A 173 4.35 -8.51 2.30
CA ALA A 173 5.25 -8.28 1.18
C ALA A 173 6.64 -8.89 1.44
N TYR A 174 7.15 -8.81 2.67
CA TYR A 174 8.39 -9.49 3.06
C TYR A 174 8.25 -11.02 3.03
N LEU A 175 7.14 -11.59 3.49
CA LEU A 175 6.88 -13.04 3.37
C LEU A 175 6.83 -13.51 1.91
N ASN A 176 6.27 -12.70 1.01
CA ASN A 176 6.22 -13.03 -0.42
C ASN A 176 7.57 -12.90 -1.12
N LEU A 177 8.56 -12.25 -0.50
CA LEU A 177 9.92 -12.16 -1.01
C LEU A 177 10.70 -13.48 -0.80
N GLU A 178 10.38 -14.23 0.26
CA GLU A 178 11.03 -15.50 0.63
C GLU A 178 10.94 -16.60 -0.45
N PRO A 179 9.77 -16.87 -1.06
CA PRO A 179 9.66 -17.80 -2.19
C PRO A 179 10.40 -17.33 -3.45
N ALA A 180 10.46 -16.01 -3.70
CA ALA A 180 11.13 -15.44 -4.87
C ALA A 180 12.66 -15.61 -4.80
N LEU A 181 13.22 -15.60 -3.59
CA LEU A 181 14.64 -15.86 -3.32
C LEU A 181 14.99 -17.35 -3.32
N SER A 182 13.99 -18.21 -3.08
CA SER A 182 14.12 -19.67 -3.01
C SER A 182 14.04 -20.36 -4.38
N ALA A 183 13.57 -19.67 -5.42
CA ALA A 183 13.53 -20.20 -6.78
C ALA A 183 14.96 -20.31 -7.37
N PRO A 184 15.35 -21.46 -7.95
CA PRO A 184 16.62 -21.57 -8.66
C PRO A 184 16.67 -20.54 -9.79
N CYS A 185 17.65 -19.65 -9.79
CA CYS A 185 17.87 -18.68 -10.86
C CYS A 185 18.04 -19.41 -12.21
N ALA A 186 16.95 -19.57 -12.96
CA ALA A 186 17.02 -19.87 -14.37
C ALA A 186 17.54 -18.62 -15.07
N SER A 187 18.73 -18.73 -15.65
CA SER A 187 19.43 -17.66 -16.37
C SER A 187 18.52 -16.91 -17.35
N SER A 188 18.62 -15.58 -17.29
CA SER A 188 18.23 -14.59 -18.31
C SER A 188 18.16 -15.14 -19.74
N TYR A 189 16.99 -15.06 -20.38
CA TYR A 189 16.89 -14.89 -21.83
C TYR A 189 15.60 -14.18 -22.27
N LYS A 190 15.81 -13.00 -22.88
CA LYS A 190 15.04 -12.30 -23.92
C LYS A 190 13.62 -11.81 -23.62
N GLN A 191 13.54 -10.49 -23.45
CA GLN A 191 12.51 -9.66 -24.06
C GLN A 191 12.32 -10.09 -25.52
N ASN A 192 11.14 -10.64 -25.82
CA ASN A 192 10.63 -10.66 -27.18
C ASN A 192 9.30 -9.90 -27.18
N SER A 193 9.30 -8.84 -27.98
CA SER A 193 8.13 -8.19 -28.54
C SER A 193 7.05 -9.20 -28.91
N PHE A 194 5.81 -8.98 -28.46
CA PHE A 194 4.66 -9.59 -29.11
C PHE A 194 3.65 -8.53 -29.53
N THR A 195 3.49 -8.53 -30.85
CA THR A 195 2.51 -7.83 -31.65
C THR A 195 1.09 -8.24 -31.26
N SER A 196 0.23 -7.23 -31.32
CA SER A 196 -1.23 -7.33 -31.30
C SER A 196 -1.74 -8.49 -32.17
N SER A 197 -2.55 -9.36 -31.57
CA SER A 197 -3.60 -10.04 -32.31
C SER A 197 -4.84 -10.15 -31.44
N ASP A 198 -5.89 -9.57 -31.98
CA ASP A 198 -7.24 -9.47 -31.46
C ASP A 198 -7.91 -10.84 -31.52
N ARG A 199 -8.34 -11.38 -30.37
CA ARG A 199 -9.34 -12.45 -30.35
C ARG A 199 -10.16 -12.37 -29.08
N SER A 200 -11.42 -11.97 -29.25
CA SER A 200 -12.43 -11.94 -28.22
C SER A 200 -12.65 -13.33 -27.61
N ILE A 201 -12.36 -13.46 -26.32
CA ILE A 201 -12.82 -14.58 -25.50
C ILE A 201 -13.82 -14.01 -24.52
N ARG A 202 -15.10 -14.26 -24.81
CA ARG A 202 -16.24 -13.92 -23.99
C ARG A 202 -16.23 -14.87 -22.78
N SER A 203 -15.88 -14.36 -21.61
CA SER A 203 -15.93 -15.09 -20.33
C SER A 203 -17.10 -14.54 -19.51
N SER A 204 -18.16 -15.34 -19.42
CA SER A 204 -19.34 -15.10 -18.59
C SER A 204 -19.11 -15.67 -17.18
N PHE A 205 -19.03 -14.80 -16.17
CA PHE A 205 -19.21 -15.17 -14.76
C PHE A 205 -20.21 -14.20 -14.10
N PRO A 206 -21.12 -14.71 -13.23
CA PRO A 206 -22.24 -13.94 -12.70
C PRO A 206 -21.85 -13.04 -11.53
N HIS A 207 -22.77 -12.14 -11.23
CA HIS A 207 -22.64 -10.97 -10.36
C HIS A 207 -22.24 -11.24 -8.89
N SER A 208 -21.34 -10.40 -8.39
CA SER A 208 -21.46 -9.82 -7.04
C SER A 208 -20.99 -8.37 -7.08
N GLY A 209 -21.94 -7.45 -7.03
CA GLY A 209 -21.66 -6.02 -6.94
C GLY A 209 -21.13 -5.69 -5.55
N ARG A 210 -19.84 -5.36 -5.45
CA ARG A 210 -19.28 -4.71 -4.27
C ARG A 210 -18.39 -3.57 -4.74
N GLY A 211 -18.79 -2.35 -4.38
CA GLY A 211 -18.04 -1.13 -4.65
C GLY A 211 -16.64 -1.20 -4.03
N CYS A 212 -15.68 -0.70 -4.78
CA CYS A 212 -14.28 -0.63 -4.45
C CYS A 212 -14.05 0.16 -3.14
N LEU A 213 -13.84 -0.56 -2.04
CA LEU A 213 -13.01 -0.18 -0.91
C LEU A 213 -12.24 -1.45 -0.52
N LEU A 214 -10.93 -1.45 -0.78
CA LEU A 214 -9.91 -2.38 -0.25
C LEU A 214 -10.46 -3.75 0.21
N CYS A 215 -10.77 -4.61 -0.76
CA CYS A 215 -11.18 -5.98 -0.52
C CYS A 215 -10.00 -6.88 -0.88
N PHE A 216 -9.48 -7.61 0.12
CA PHE A 216 -8.44 -8.61 -0.03
C PHE A 216 -8.89 -9.71 -1.01
N PRO A 217 -7.98 -10.35 -1.76
CA PRO A 217 -8.26 -11.67 -2.30
C PRO A 217 -8.37 -12.66 -1.13
N GLU A 218 -9.52 -13.32 -1.01
CA GLU A 218 -9.66 -14.58 -0.28
C GLU A 218 -8.73 -15.64 -0.90
N THR A 219 -8.22 -16.50 -0.04
CA THR A 219 -7.26 -17.56 -0.31
C THR A 219 -7.71 -18.54 -1.42
N LEU A 220 -6.72 -18.99 -2.19
CA LEU A 220 -6.77 -20.00 -3.26
C LEU A 220 -7.57 -21.26 -2.88
N PRO A 221 -8.18 -21.97 -3.86
CA PRO A 221 -8.36 -23.41 -3.74
C PRO A 221 -7.12 -24.16 -4.22
N GLU A 222 -6.71 -25.12 -3.39
CA GLU A 222 -5.69 -26.14 -3.64
C GLU A 222 -5.92 -26.86 -4.98
N SER A 223 -4.83 -27.11 -5.72
CA SER A 223 -4.85 -28.07 -6.81
C SER A 223 -3.77 -29.14 -6.65
N SER A 224 -4.26 -30.34 -6.35
CA SER A 224 -3.93 -31.59 -7.04
C SER A 224 -2.47 -32.05 -7.06
N VAL A 225 -2.14 -32.86 -6.06
CA VAL A 225 -1.06 -33.84 -6.06
C VAL A 225 -1.07 -34.67 -7.36
N PHE A 226 0.05 -34.70 -8.07
CA PHE A 226 0.39 -35.78 -8.99
C PHE A 226 1.73 -36.40 -8.58
N SER A 227 1.67 -37.68 -8.20
CA SER A 227 2.80 -38.60 -8.14
C SER A 227 3.06 -39.19 -9.53
N MET A 228 4.34 -39.30 -9.93
CA MET A 228 4.87 -40.53 -10.55
C MET A 228 6.40 -40.53 -10.68
N GLU A 229 7.00 -41.50 -9.99
CA GLU A 229 8.10 -42.41 -10.37
C GLU A 229 9.44 -41.94 -10.94
N ALA A 230 10.47 -42.24 -10.13
CA ALA A 230 11.74 -42.91 -10.43
C ALA A 230 12.27 -43.01 -11.87
N SER A 231 13.50 -42.49 -12.06
CA SER A 231 14.50 -43.17 -12.87
C SER A 231 15.88 -43.07 -12.22
N SER A 232 16.45 -44.25 -12.00
CA SER A 232 17.84 -44.50 -11.62
C SER A 232 18.80 -44.05 -12.72
N GLY A 233 19.96 -43.54 -12.32
CA GLY A 233 21.06 -43.19 -13.22
C GLY A 233 22.33 -42.85 -12.43
N ASN A 234 23.03 -43.88 -11.97
CA ASN A 234 24.40 -43.78 -11.45
C ASN A 234 25.32 -43.19 -12.52
N ASN A 235 26.08 -42.16 -12.16
CA ASN A 235 27.46 -41.99 -12.63
C ASN A 235 28.24 -41.26 -11.53
N GLN A 236 29.13 -42.01 -10.86
CA GLN A 236 30.22 -41.47 -10.07
C GLN A 236 31.30 -41.00 -11.04
N GLU A 237 31.60 -39.71 -11.06
CA GLU A 237 32.96 -39.26 -11.35
C GLU A 237 33.39 -38.29 -10.25
N ASN A 238 34.49 -38.67 -9.61
CA ASN A 238 35.20 -37.88 -8.62
C ASN A 238 35.85 -36.68 -9.31
N GLU A 239 35.38 -35.47 -9.01
CA GLU A 239 36.24 -34.28 -8.98
C GLU A 239 36.07 -33.56 -7.64
N LYS A 240 37.18 -33.45 -6.91
CA LYS A 240 37.26 -32.69 -5.67
C LYS A 240 37.24 -31.19 -5.99
N GLY A 241 36.18 -30.51 -5.56
CA GLY A 241 36.11 -29.06 -5.38
C GLY A 241 34.99 -28.37 -6.16
N PRO A 242 33.82 -28.15 -5.53
CA PRO A 242 33.34 -26.77 -5.33
C PRO A 242 32.64 -26.54 -3.97
N ASP A 243 32.83 -27.43 -2.98
CA ASP A 243 32.07 -27.42 -1.72
C ASP A 243 32.17 -26.10 -0.94
N ASN A 244 33.30 -25.41 -0.98
CA ASN A 244 33.49 -24.15 -0.23
C ASN A 244 32.68 -22.97 -0.81
N ILE A 245 32.44 -22.95 -2.13
CA ILE A 245 31.65 -21.89 -2.77
C ILE A 245 30.17 -22.15 -2.53
N GLN A 246 29.73 -23.41 -2.66
CA GLN A 246 28.33 -23.80 -2.51
C GLN A 246 27.84 -23.65 -1.07
N ASN A 247 28.69 -23.96 -0.07
CA ASN A 247 28.41 -23.71 1.34
C ASN A 247 28.29 -22.21 1.64
N SER A 248 29.20 -21.38 1.11
CA SER A 248 29.15 -19.92 1.32
C SER A 248 27.91 -19.24 0.70
N VAL A 249 27.37 -19.81 -0.40
CA VAL A 249 26.15 -19.31 -1.06
C VAL A 249 24.91 -19.78 -0.31
N ALA A 250 24.92 -20.99 0.25
CA ALA A 250 23.85 -21.51 1.10
C ALA A 250 23.73 -20.70 2.40
N GLU A 251 24.85 -20.46 3.09
CA GLU A 251 24.91 -19.65 4.32
C GLU A 251 24.41 -18.21 4.08
N LYS A 252 24.83 -17.59 2.96
CA LYS A 252 24.33 -16.25 2.58
C LYS A 252 22.83 -16.24 2.29
N ARG A 253 22.28 -17.31 1.69
CA ARG A 253 20.83 -17.39 1.41
C ARG A 253 20.03 -17.56 2.68
N GLU A 254 20.51 -18.39 3.60
CA GLU A 254 19.88 -18.61 4.90
C GLU A 254 19.88 -17.33 5.76
N ALA A 255 20.97 -16.57 5.75
CA ALA A 255 21.04 -15.27 6.41
C ALA A 255 20.05 -14.24 5.82
N VAL A 256 19.94 -14.17 4.49
CA VAL A 256 18.97 -13.28 3.82
C VAL A 256 17.53 -13.69 4.15
N LEU A 257 17.26 -14.99 4.19
CA LEU A 257 15.95 -15.53 4.56
C LEU A 257 15.57 -15.16 6.00
N LEU A 258 16.48 -15.37 6.94
CA LEU A 258 16.29 -15.01 8.33
C LEU A 258 16.07 -13.51 8.51
N GLU A 259 16.81 -12.68 7.78
CA GLU A 259 16.62 -11.23 7.77
C GLU A 259 15.22 -10.84 7.24
N THR A 260 14.74 -11.48 6.16
CA THR A 260 13.38 -11.23 5.66
C THR A 260 12.28 -11.67 6.63
N GLN A 261 12.45 -12.82 7.29
CA GLN A 261 11.52 -13.31 8.31
C GLN A 261 11.50 -12.39 9.54
N MET A 262 12.66 -11.89 9.97
CA MET A 262 12.77 -10.89 11.03
C MET A 262 12.01 -9.61 10.67
N LYS A 263 12.20 -9.07 9.46
CA LYS A 263 11.50 -7.87 8.99
C LYS A 263 9.98 -8.08 8.92
N ALA A 264 9.54 -9.24 8.45
CA ALA A 264 8.13 -9.62 8.44
C ALA A 264 7.55 -9.69 9.86
N CYS A 265 8.23 -10.38 10.78
CA CYS A 265 7.82 -10.50 12.17
C CYS A 265 7.75 -9.14 12.88
N ALA A 266 8.75 -8.28 12.72
CA ALA A 266 8.76 -6.93 13.28
C ALA A 266 7.59 -6.08 12.76
N SER A 267 7.30 -6.17 11.45
CA SER A 267 6.18 -5.48 10.83
C SER A 267 4.82 -5.98 11.33
N PHE A 268 4.67 -7.30 11.56
CA PHE A 268 3.48 -7.87 12.17
C PHE A 268 3.29 -7.46 13.63
N ILE A 269 4.35 -7.50 14.43
CA ILE A 269 4.31 -7.03 15.82
C ILE A 269 3.88 -5.56 15.88
N ARG A 270 4.47 -4.71 15.04
CA ARG A 270 4.08 -3.30 14.92
C ARG A 270 2.60 -3.14 14.56
N THR A 271 2.12 -3.92 13.60
CA THR A 271 0.69 -3.93 13.21
C THR A 271 -0.19 -4.25 14.41
N ARG A 272 0.14 -5.29 15.18
CA ARG A 272 -0.62 -5.71 16.37
C ARG A 272 -0.63 -4.61 17.44
N LEU A 273 0.52 -4.00 17.74
CA LEU A 273 0.61 -2.91 18.72
C LEU A 273 -0.28 -1.71 18.35
N LEU A 274 -0.28 -1.32 17.07
CA LEU A 274 -1.11 -0.23 16.56
C LEU A 274 -2.62 -0.56 16.56
N LEU A 275 -2.96 -1.82 16.29
CA LEU A 275 -4.34 -2.29 16.41
C LEU A 275 -4.82 -2.27 17.86
N GLN A 276 -3.98 -2.68 18.81
CA GLN A 276 -4.28 -2.62 20.25
C GLN A 276 -4.46 -1.18 20.73
N LEU A 277 -3.62 -0.25 20.27
CA LEU A 277 -3.72 1.17 20.58
C LEU A 277 -5.10 1.76 20.24
N THR A 278 -5.65 1.38 19.08
CA THR A 278 -6.93 1.92 18.57
C THR A 278 -8.15 1.10 18.99
N GLN A 279 -7.95 -0.04 19.64
CA GLN A 279 -9.00 -1.02 19.92
C GLN A 279 -10.13 -0.44 20.77
N SER A 280 -9.81 0.31 21.83
CA SER A 280 -10.81 0.89 22.75
C SER A 280 -11.70 1.95 22.10
N GLN A 281 -11.26 2.54 20.99
CA GLN A 281 -11.99 3.56 20.23
C GLN A 281 -12.88 2.96 19.13
N GLN A 282 -12.71 1.68 18.82
CA GLN A 282 -13.42 1.00 17.73
C GLN A 282 -14.65 0.25 18.23
N THR A 283 -15.68 0.18 17.38
CA THR A 283 -16.91 -0.56 17.67
C THR A 283 -17.41 -1.34 16.44
N SER A 284 -18.32 -2.29 16.66
CA SER A 284 -18.98 -3.07 15.59
C SER A 284 -17.97 -3.74 14.65
N PHE A 285 -18.19 -3.65 13.33
CA PHE A 285 -17.37 -4.27 12.29
C PHE A 285 -15.90 -3.84 12.30
N ALA A 286 -15.61 -2.61 12.75
CA ALA A 286 -14.23 -2.13 12.86
C ALA A 286 -13.47 -2.89 13.95
N LEU A 287 -14.09 -3.05 15.13
CA LEU A 287 -13.52 -3.81 16.24
C LEU A 287 -13.39 -5.30 15.89
N GLU A 288 -14.41 -5.87 15.24
CA GLU A 288 -14.36 -7.27 14.80
C GLU A 288 -13.19 -7.52 13.85
N ARG A 289 -13.02 -6.66 12.84
CA ARG A 289 -11.91 -6.74 11.89
C ARG A 289 -10.56 -6.62 12.60
N ASN A 290 -10.44 -5.69 13.55
CA ASN A 290 -9.23 -5.51 14.34
C ASN A 290 -8.87 -6.79 15.11
N LEU A 291 -9.79 -7.32 15.93
CA LEU A 291 -9.55 -8.53 16.72
C LEU A 291 -9.22 -9.74 15.85
N ARG A 292 -9.92 -9.91 14.73
CA ARG A 292 -9.63 -10.97 13.75
C ARG A 292 -8.21 -10.85 13.19
N THR A 293 -7.82 -9.63 12.80
CA THR A 293 -6.48 -9.38 12.25
C THR A 293 -5.39 -9.66 13.29
N GLN A 294 -5.60 -9.28 14.56
CA GLN A 294 -4.66 -9.61 15.64
C GLN A 294 -4.48 -11.13 15.81
N GLN A 295 -5.57 -11.89 15.73
CA GLN A 295 -5.52 -13.36 15.81
C GLN A 295 -4.78 -13.98 14.61
N GLU A 296 -5.06 -13.52 13.39
CA GLU A 296 -4.35 -13.97 12.17
C GLU A 296 -2.85 -13.69 12.25
N ILE A 297 -2.46 -12.54 12.81
CA ILE A 297 -1.06 -12.19 13.04
C ILE A 297 -0.42 -13.14 14.05
N GLU A 298 -1.08 -13.43 15.17
CA GLU A 298 -0.59 -14.35 16.20
C GLU A 298 -0.36 -15.75 15.61
N ASP A 299 -1.26 -16.23 14.76
CA ASP A 299 -1.14 -17.53 14.11
C ASP A 299 0.00 -17.56 13.08
N LYS A 300 0.21 -16.48 12.32
CA LYS A 300 1.38 -16.34 11.43
C LYS A 300 2.68 -16.24 12.22
N MET A 301 2.66 -15.57 13.36
CA MET A 301 3.86 -15.38 14.17
C MET A 301 4.42 -16.69 14.73
N LYS A 302 3.55 -17.66 15.01
CA LYS A 302 3.95 -19.02 15.42
C LYS A 302 4.81 -19.73 14.37
N ALA A 303 4.69 -19.38 13.09
CA ALA A 303 5.48 -19.99 12.02
C ALA A 303 6.95 -19.56 12.03
N PHE A 304 7.28 -18.35 12.53
CA PHE A 304 8.66 -17.85 12.52
C PHE A 304 9.58 -18.55 13.54
N SER A 305 9.03 -19.27 14.52
CA SER A 305 9.81 -20.03 15.51
C SER A 305 10.85 -19.21 16.32
N PHE A 306 10.65 -17.90 16.47
CA PHE A 306 11.50 -17.06 17.33
C PHE A 306 11.26 -17.34 18.82
N LYS A 307 12.30 -17.16 19.64
CA LYS A 307 12.19 -17.27 21.10
C LYS A 307 11.35 -16.12 21.67
N GLU A 308 10.67 -16.38 22.79
CA GLU A 308 9.83 -15.37 23.45
C GLU A 308 10.61 -14.09 23.80
N ASP A 309 11.83 -14.23 24.33
CA ASP A 309 12.69 -13.07 24.66
C ASP A 309 12.99 -12.21 23.42
N THR A 310 13.16 -12.85 22.25
CA THR A 310 13.36 -12.16 20.97
C THR A 310 12.10 -11.43 20.53
N LEU A 311 10.92 -12.05 20.66
CA LEU A 311 9.64 -11.44 20.32
C LEU A 311 9.33 -10.24 21.22
N LEU A 312 9.64 -10.35 22.52
CA LEU A 312 9.53 -9.25 23.48
C LEU A 312 10.45 -8.08 23.12
N PHE A 313 11.71 -8.36 22.77
CA PHE A 313 12.64 -7.32 22.33
C PHE A 313 12.17 -6.62 21.05
N ILE A 314 11.69 -7.37 20.05
CA ILE A 314 11.12 -6.79 18.83
C ILE A 314 9.90 -5.91 19.17
N ALA A 315 9.03 -6.34 20.09
CA ALA A 315 7.87 -5.56 20.53
C ALA A 315 8.27 -4.26 21.24
N GLU A 316 9.32 -4.28 22.06
CA GLU A 316 9.86 -3.09 22.69
C GLU A 316 10.37 -2.09 21.66
N VAL A 317 11.22 -2.54 20.72
CA VAL A 317 11.78 -1.68 19.67
C VAL A 317 10.67 -1.13 18.76
N MET A 318 9.75 -1.97 18.31
CA MET A 318 8.65 -1.55 17.44
C MET A 318 7.56 -0.76 18.19
N GLY A 319 7.64 -0.65 19.52
CA GLY A 319 6.70 0.10 20.35
C GLY A 319 7.24 1.42 20.90
N GLU A 320 8.52 1.73 20.71
CA GLU A 320 9.24 2.87 21.33
C GLU A 320 8.61 4.24 21.04
N ASP A 321 7.96 4.40 19.89
CA ASP A 321 7.29 5.62 19.47
C ASP A 321 5.78 5.64 19.76
N ILE A 322 5.20 4.54 20.24
CA ILE A 322 3.77 4.45 20.60
C ILE A 322 3.56 5.00 22.01
N VAL A 323 3.84 6.29 22.20
CA VAL A 323 3.60 7.03 23.44
C VAL A 323 2.62 8.19 23.20
N PRO A 324 1.74 8.53 24.15
CA PRO A 324 0.68 9.53 23.96
C PRO A 324 1.19 10.89 23.45
N GLU A 325 2.39 11.30 23.84
CA GLU A 325 3.03 12.55 23.43
C GLU A 325 3.32 12.56 21.93
N LYS A 326 4.00 11.52 21.42
CA LYS A 326 4.36 11.41 19.99
C LYS A 326 3.14 11.24 19.09
N ILE A 327 2.10 10.56 19.58
CA ILE A 327 0.85 10.39 18.84
C ILE A 327 0.12 11.73 18.66
N LYS A 328 0.10 12.59 19.70
CA LYS A 328 -0.51 13.92 19.60
C LYS A 328 0.22 14.80 18.60
N ASP A 329 1.55 14.83 18.64
CA ASP A 329 2.34 15.66 17.74
C ASP A 329 2.09 15.30 16.27
N GLU A 330 1.93 14.01 15.95
CA GLU A 330 1.66 13.55 14.58
C GLU A 330 0.20 13.76 14.15
N VAL A 331 -0.77 13.55 15.06
CA VAL A 331 -2.20 13.83 14.79
C VAL A 331 -2.47 15.34 14.62
N HIS A 332 -1.69 16.20 15.27
CA HIS A 332 -1.76 17.66 15.13
C HIS A 332 -0.85 18.23 14.05
N THR A 333 -0.12 17.40 13.32
CA THR A 333 0.60 17.85 12.13
C THR A 333 -0.42 18.07 11.02
N GLU A 334 -1.02 19.26 10.99
CA GLU A 334 -1.95 19.70 9.94
C GLU A 334 -1.41 19.37 8.54
N VAL A 335 -2.33 19.21 7.56
CA VAL A 335 -1.99 19.03 6.14
C VAL A 335 -1.25 20.27 5.65
N LYS A 336 0.06 20.32 5.87
CA LYS A 336 0.90 21.42 5.42
C LYS A 336 1.04 21.29 3.92
N CYS A 337 0.56 22.30 3.19
CA CYS A 337 0.84 22.46 1.76
C CYS A 337 2.31 22.89 1.62
N VAL A 338 3.23 21.93 1.58
CA VAL A 338 4.69 22.22 1.56
C VAL A 338 5.29 22.20 0.15
N GLY A 339 4.50 21.88 -0.89
CA GLY A 339 5.00 21.72 -2.26
C GLY A 339 5.84 20.44 -2.44
N CYS A 340 6.20 20.09 -3.68
CA CYS A 340 6.75 18.76 -4.00
C CYS A 340 8.12 18.46 -3.35
N ALA A 341 9.04 19.44 -3.29
CA ALA A 341 10.39 19.19 -2.80
C ALA A 341 10.44 18.85 -1.30
N PRO A 342 9.77 19.59 -0.39
CA PRO A 342 9.71 19.21 1.01
C PRO A 342 8.91 17.93 1.28
N LEU A 343 7.94 17.58 0.43
CA LEU A 343 7.24 16.29 0.54
C LEU A 343 8.16 15.11 0.26
N THR A 344 9.11 15.27 -0.67
CA THR A 344 10.09 14.22 -0.97
C THR A 344 10.97 13.94 0.25
N SER A 345 11.26 14.95 1.10
CA SER A 345 12.00 14.74 2.34
C SER A 345 11.20 14.11 3.49
N LEU A 346 9.87 14.08 3.42
CA LEU A 346 9.03 13.38 4.43
C LEU A 346 9.03 11.86 4.22
N VAL A 347 9.40 11.43 3.04
CA VAL A 347 9.47 10.03 2.66
C VAL A 347 10.93 9.59 2.65
N MET A 348 11.20 8.39 3.15
CA MET A 348 12.56 7.85 3.12
C MET A 348 13.04 7.73 1.67
N ALA A 349 14.25 8.23 1.39
CA ALA A 349 14.78 8.30 0.03
C ALA A 349 15.20 6.91 -0.49
N SER A 350 15.42 5.94 0.41
CA SER A 350 15.78 4.57 0.06
C SER A 350 15.22 3.54 1.03
N SER A 351 15.08 2.30 0.57
CA SER A 351 14.72 1.15 1.42
C SER A 351 15.71 0.97 2.57
N LYS A 352 17.01 1.19 2.33
CA LYS A 352 18.04 1.07 3.36
C LYS A 352 17.82 2.06 4.50
N GLU A 353 17.53 3.31 4.17
CA GLU A 353 17.27 4.35 5.17
C GLU A 353 16.06 3.98 6.04
N PHE A 354 14.99 3.45 5.43
CA PHE A 354 13.81 2.96 6.15
C PHE A 354 14.17 1.78 7.07
N GLU A 355 14.90 0.80 6.56
CA GLU A 355 15.29 -0.39 7.30
C GLU A 355 16.21 -0.06 8.47
N ASP A 356 17.19 0.84 8.28
CA ASP A 356 18.08 1.28 9.34
C ASP A 356 17.29 1.97 10.47
N ARG A 357 16.28 2.78 10.13
CA ARG A 357 15.40 3.46 11.10
C ARG A 357 14.55 2.48 11.91
N TRP A 358 13.88 1.54 11.25
CA TRP A 358 12.85 0.71 11.89
C TRP A 358 13.34 -0.66 12.35
N PHE A 359 14.33 -1.22 11.67
CA PHE A 359 14.85 -2.56 11.93
C PHE A 359 16.31 -2.59 12.39
N GLY A 360 17.03 -1.46 12.36
CA GLY A 360 18.46 -1.40 12.70
C GLY A 360 18.77 -1.96 14.10
N LYS A 361 18.07 -1.49 15.13
CA LYS A 361 18.23 -1.98 16.52
C LYS A 361 17.95 -3.48 16.65
N ILE A 362 17.00 -3.99 15.87
CA ILE A 362 16.65 -5.42 15.84
C ILE A 362 17.80 -6.19 15.19
N LYS A 363 18.25 -5.75 14.02
CA LYS A 363 19.35 -6.37 13.27
C LYS A 363 20.63 -6.47 14.10
N ASP A 364 21.01 -5.41 14.80
CA ASP A 364 22.22 -5.39 15.64
C ASP A 364 22.16 -6.44 16.76
N HIS A 365 20.97 -6.63 17.35
CA HIS A 365 20.73 -7.67 18.34
C HIS A 365 20.90 -9.07 17.73
N PHE A 366 20.31 -9.37 16.58
CA PHE A 366 20.48 -10.67 15.91
C PHE A 366 21.94 -10.96 15.53
N CYS A 367 22.67 -9.97 15.01
CA CYS A 367 24.11 -10.10 14.71
C CYS A 367 24.93 -10.43 15.97
N SER A 368 24.56 -9.90 17.13
CA SER A 368 25.27 -10.19 18.39
C SER A 368 25.04 -11.65 18.86
N PHE A 369 23.87 -12.22 18.59
CA PHE A 369 23.53 -13.61 18.92
C PHE A 369 24.28 -14.62 18.05
N GLU A 370 24.38 -14.39 16.73
CA GLU A 370 25.16 -15.26 15.84
C GLU A 370 26.64 -15.29 16.22
N ASN A 371 27.20 -14.13 16.57
CA ASN A 371 28.59 -14.02 17.01
C ASN A 371 28.85 -14.73 18.35
N GLN A 372 27.89 -14.72 19.29
CA GLN A 372 28.00 -15.47 20.55
C GLN A 372 27.98 -16.99 20.32
N LEU A 373 27.10 -17.49 19.44
CA LEU A 373 27.03 -18.92 19.11
C LEU A 373 28.30 -19.44 18.43
N HIS A 374 28.89 -18.66 17.51
CA HIS A 374 30.17 -19.02 16.90
C HIS A 374 31.35 -18.98 17.88
N THR A 375 31.32 -18.09 18.88
CA THR A 375 32.37 -18.01 19.89
C THR A 375 32.32 -19.20 20.86
N GLU A 376 31.12 -19.67 21.25
CA GLU A 376 30.97 -20.85 22.12
C GLU A 376 31.38 -22.15 21.42
N ILE A 377 31.09 -22.30 20.12
CA ILE A 377 31.53 -23.47 19.34
C ILE A 377 33.06 -23.51 19.22
N HIS A 378 33.72 -22.37 19.11
CA HIS A 378 35.19 -22.30 19.05
C HIS A 378 35.90 -22.50 20.40
N ILE A 379 35.21 -22.35 21.53
CA ILE A 379 35.77 -22.58 22.87
C ILE A 379 35.65 -24.06 23.29
N LEU A 380 34.76 -24.83 22.64
CA LEU A 380 34.51 -26.25 22.91
C LEU A 380 35.20 -27.23 21.95
N ALA A 381 36.03 -26.74 21.01
CA ALA A 381 36.77 -27.55 20.04
C ALA A 381 38.21 -27.87 20.48
#